data_AF-A0A8H8CNH1-F1
#
_entry.id   AF-A0A8H8CNH1-F1
#
_cell.length_a   1.000
_cell.length_b   1.000
_cell.length_c   1.000
_cell.angle_alpha   90.00
_cell.angle_beta   90.00
_cell.angle_gamma   90.00
#
_symmetry.space_group_name_H-M   'P 1'
#
loop_
_entity.id
_entity.type
_entity.pdbx_description
1 polymer ?
#
loop_
_entity_poly.entity_id
_entity_poly.type
_entity_poly.pdbx_seq_one_letter_code
_entity_poly.pdbx_strand_id
1 'polypeptide(L)'
;MQNFNQSPLYSPVASENGGESIPHSPATSDHQDDVAVSRKRKPESMESMVKRITAFLETGRLRCKQETIQILQSYLNLASSIGSKTKLKTEKTKTGIKDTYQDFFLEKLLTSYTKEKGPMKKQAALDEAIQNLPDDITSPIWDLDEIDPHQDTPVEILHVVLLGFVKYFWRDLVQNQLNDEGKKLLIQRLNSFDVRGLGISPLGGKTLVQYAGSLTGRDFRAILQVAPHVIYDLVPTNVFDAWVSLSRLVPLIYQPKIDDMDKYLETLAQEVDSFLISTAQWTCAWFNKKKFHVLLHLVEHVRRFGPAIIFATESFESFNAVIRAKSIHSNRQSPSRDIAMAFAEGNCIRHLLSGGLFLQNRHRDIQHTTARDWRSIGPGPNRIIAIDTIIPSYLGLMAATDPLFSSGRCIVDKTPPRPLTQTLTGTLLPNVALGNHSFQTCKQVQLENGENCEPGQYVIVQARQPNGAPRAPFVACVKEIVLQLGSSNSANGYPEGLLLQSVSTNQVNSKLQMPSLMPLEDTWSFLPLSENGVWLQVVLSK
;
A
#
# COMPACT_ATOMS: atom_id res chain seq x y z
N MET A 1 15.68 5.11 -52.68
CA MET A 1 17.14 5.02 -52.46
C MET A 1 17.50 6.00 -51.36
N GLN A 2 18.28 5.55 -50.37
CA GLN A 2 18.72 6.25 -49.14
C GLN A 2 17.60 6.51 -48.11
N ASN A 3 17.70 6.22 -46.81
CA ASN A 3 18.61 5.44 -45.97
C ASN A 3 17.81 5.19 -44.66
N PHE A 4 17.36 3.96 -44.41
CA PHE A 4 16.81 3.56 -43.10
C PHE A 4 17.92 2.81 -42.34
N ASN A 5 18.48 3.47 -41.32
CA ASN A 5 19.44 2.98 -40.34
C ASN A 5 19.29 3.93 -39.14
N GLN A 6 19.26 3.57 -37.86
CA GLN A 6 19.44 2.34 -37.08
C GLN A 6 18.78 2.62 -35.72
N SER A 7 18.02 1.67 -35.18
CA SER A 7 17.64 1.67 -33.77
C SER A 7 18.86 1.31 -32.92
N PRO A 8 19.19 2.03 -31.83
CA PRO A 8 20.28 1.61 -30.96
C PRO A 8 19.87 0.37 -30.17
N LEU A 9 20.75 -0.64 -30.25
CA LEU A 9 20.66 -1.93 -29.57
C LEU A 9 20.55 -1.75 -28.05
N TYR A 10 19.51 -2.35 -27.47
CA TYR A 10 19.36 -2.54 -26.03
C TYR A 10 20.53 -3.36 -25.46
N SER A 11 21.21 -2.82 -24.46
CA SER A 11 22.14 -3.59 -23.61
C SER A 11 21.34 -4.38 -22.55
N PRO A 12 21.70 -5.65 -22.27
CA PRO A 12 21.01 -6.44 -21.26
C PRO A 12 21.35 -5.92 -19.86
N VAL A 13 20.30 -5.60 -19.09
CA VAL A 13 20.37 -5.26 -17.67
C VAL A 13 21.03 -6.41 -16.90
N ALA A 14 22.16 -6.13 -16.27
CA ALA A 14 22.82 -7.05 -15.35
C ALA A 14 21.87 -7.36 -14.18
N SER A 15 21.74 -8.64 -13.86
CA SER A 15 21.02 -9.13 -12.68
C SER A 15 21.82 -8.79 -11.43
N GLU A 16 21.47 -7.70 -10.75
CA GLU A 16 21.94 -7.46 -9.39
C GLU A 16 21.12 -8.31 -8.40
N ASN A 17 21.82 -9.21 -7.71
CA ASN A 17 21.35 -9.89 -6.51
C ASN A 17 21.05 -8.84 -5.44
N GLY A 18 19.83 -8.87 -4.90
CA GLY A 18 19.50 -8.12 -3.69
C GLY A 18 20.26 -8.71 -2.50
N GLY A 19 21.14 -7.93 -1.89
CA GLY A 19 21.80 -8.26 -0.64
C GLY A 19 20.87 -7.99 0.54
N GLU A 20 20.46 -9.07 1.21
CA GLU A 20 20.04 -9.02 2.61
C GLU A 20 21.28 -9.03 3.51
N SER A 21 21.25 -8.19 4.54
CA SER A 21 22.32 -7.92 5.49
C SER A 21 22.51 -9.05 6.51
N ILE A 22 23.72 -9.62 6.60
CA ILE A 22 24.20 -10.47 7.71
C ILE A 22 25.68 -10.10 8.00
N PRO A 23 26.16 -10.07 9.27
CA PRO A 23 27.22 -9.16 9.71
C PRO A 23 28.67 -9.62 9.45
N HIS A 24 29.55 -8.62 9.41
CA HIS A 24 31.00 -8.72 9.20
C HIS A 24 31.76 -9.52 10.27
N SER A 25 32.75 -10.30 9.82
CA SER A 25 34.01 -10.61 10.52
C SER A 25 35.09 -11.03 9.50
N PRO A 26 36.40 -10.92 9.83
CA PRO A 26 37.38 -10.25 8.98
C PRO A 26 38.13 -11.16 8.00
N ALA A 27 38.65 -10.49 6.98
CA ALA A 27 39.41 -11.00 5.84
C ALA A 27 40.63 -11.86 6.19
N THR A 28 40.87 -12.90 5.39
CA THR A 28 42.22 -13.34 4.99
C THR A 28 42.18 -14.18 3.71
N SER A 29 43.22 -13.96 2.90
CA SER A 29 43.80 -14.79 1.82
C SER A 29 43.27 -14.70 0.38
N ASP A 30 44.21 -14.27 -0.47
CA ASP A 30 44.28 -14.29 -1.92
C ASP A 30 43.86 -15.62 -2.55
N HIS A 31 43.11 -15.56 -3.65
CA HIS A 31 43.31 -16.45 -4.81
C HIS A 31 42.81 -15.77 -6.09
N GLN A 32 43.61 -15.94 -7.15
CA GLN A 32 43.50 -15.35 -8.48
C GLN A 32 42.19 -15.73 -9.18
N ASP A 33 41.44 -14.73 -9.67
CA ASP A 33 40.30 -14.93 -10.55
C ASP A 33 40.77 -15.18 -12.00
N ASP A 34 40.61 -16.41 -12.46
CA ASP A 34 40.60 -16.73 -13.89
C ASP A 34 39.34 -16.13 -14.55
N VAL A 35 39.54 -15.14 -15.42
CA VAL A 35 38.49 -14.49 -16.20
C VAL A 35 37.90 -15.48 -17.21
N ALA A 36 36.79 -16.12 -16.85
CA ALA A 36 35.98 -16.89 -17.79
C ALA A 36 35.28 -15.94 -18.78
N VAL A 37 35.74 -15.98 -20.03
CA VAL A 37 35.16 -15.24 -21.17
C VAL A 37 33.67 -15.58 -21.32
N SER A 38 32.81 -14.61 -21.03
CA SER A 38 31.36 -14.68 -21.22
C SER A 38 31.01 -14.95 -22.69
N ARG A 39 30.52 -16.16 -22.99
CA ARG A 39 29.87 -16.45 -24.27
C ARG A 39 28.67 -15.51 -24.42
N LYS A 40 28.72 -14.56 -25.36
CA LYS A 40 27.58 -13.72 -25.76
C LYS A 40 26.37 -14.62 -26.00
N ARG A 41 25.38 -14.58 -25.10
CA ARG A 41 24.12 -15.31 -25.24
C ARG A 41 23.45 -14.86 -26.53
N LYS A 42 23.00 -15.81 -27.37
CA LYS A 42 22.21 -15.49 -28.56
C LYS A 42 20.96 -14.69 -28.14
N PRO A 43 20.54 -13.68 -28.92
CA PRO A 43 19.30 -12.98 -28.65
C PRO A 43 18.12 -13.96 -28.70
N GLU A 44 17.20 -13.83 -27.76
CA GLU A 44 15.99 -14.66 -27.65
C GLU A 44 15.13 -14.50 -28.93
N SER A 45 14.59 -15.59 -29.46
CA SER A 45 13.64 -15.52 -30.57
C SER A 45 12.27 -15.02 -30.09
N MET A 46 11.48 -14.40 -30.97
CA MET A 46 10.13 -13.96 -30.60
C MET A 46 9.27 -15.11 -30.07
N GLU A 47 9.35 -16.28 -30.71
CA GLU A 47 8.63 -17.49 -30.27
C GLU A 47 9.03 -17.92 -28.85
N SER A 48 10.35 -17.91 -28.54
CA SER A 48 10.84 -18.22 -27.18
C SER A 48 10.35 -17.18 -26.17
N MET A 49 10.34 -15.90 -26.55
CA MET A 49 9.87 -14.81 -25.70
C MET A 49 8.38 -14.95 -25.39
N VAL A 50 7.54 -15.19 -26.41
CA VAL A 50 6.10 -15.44 -26.22
C VAL A 50 5.91 -16.62 -25.28
N LYS A 51 6.54 -17.76 -25.56
CA LYS A 51 6.42 -18.96 -24.72
C LYS A 51 6.82 -18.70 -23.27
N ARG A 52 7.92 -17.97 -23.05
CA ARG A 52 8.40 -17.61 -21.70
C ARG A 52 7.42 -16.71 -20.97
N ILE A 53 6.86 -15.71 -21.65
CA ILE A 53 5.92 -14.75 -21.04
C ILE A 53 4.57 -15.41 -20.78
N THR A 54 4.05 -16.20 -21.72
CA THR A 54 2.81 -16.96 -21.51
C THR A 54 2.96 -17.89 -20.31
N ALA A 55 4.05 -18.65 -20.22
CA ALA A 55 4.33 -19.50 -19.05
C ALA A 55 4.51 -18.68 -17.75
N PHE A 56 4.99 -17.44 -17.83
CA PHE A 56 5.09 -16.54 -16.68
C PHE A 56 3.72 -15.98 -16.27
N LEU A 57 2.77 -15.84 -17.20
CA LEU A 57 1.43 -15.31 -16.92
C LEU A 57 0.43 -16.41 -16.54
N GLU A 58 0.80 -17.66 -16.71
CA GLU A 58 0.01 -18.81 -16.26
C GLU A 58 0.24 -19.06 -14.77
N THR A 59 -0.85 -19.08 -13.99
CA THR A 59 -0.78 -19.47 -12.58
C THR A 59 -0.55 -20.99 -12.47
N GLY A 60 0.43 -21.37 -11.65
CA GLY A 60 0.78 -22.77 -11.44
C GLY A 60 -0.22 -23.53 -10.56
N ARG A 61 -0.02 -24.85 -10.44
CA ARG A 61 -0.78 -25.68 -9.49
C ARG A 61 -0.53 -25.21 -8.06
N LEU A 62 -1.60 -25.01 -7.29
CA LEU A 62 -1.52 -24.77 -5.85
C LEU A 62 -0.81 -25.91 -5.14
N ARG A 63 0.16 -25.56 -4.29
CA ARG A 63 0.86 -26.49 -3.42
C ARG A 63 0.08 -26.68 -2.13
N CYS A 64 0.27 -27.82 -1.48
CA CYS A 64 -0.25 -28.07 -0.14
C CYS A 64 0.89 -28.36 0.85
N LYS A 65 0.57 -28.11 2.13
CA LYS A 65 1.46 -28.33 3.27
C LYS A 65 2.02 -29.76 3.31
N GLN A 66 1.16 -30.77 3.15
CA GLN A 66 1.56 -32.18 3.24
C GLN A 66 2.56 -32.59 2.15
N GLU A 67 2.35 -32.15 0.91
CA GLU A 67 3.28 -32.43 -0.18
C GLU A 67 4.65 -31.82 0.09
N THR A 68 4.69 -30.61 0.65
CA THR A 68 5.95 -29.94 0.98
C THR A 68 6.69 -30.67 2.10
N ILE A 69 5.97 -31.11 3.15
CA ILE A 69 6.56 -31.92 4.22
C ILE A 69 7.17 -33.21 3.68
N GLN A 70 6.48 -33.92 2.78
CA GLN A 70 7.01 -35.13 2.14
C GLN A 70 8.28 -34.83 1.31
N ILE A 71 8.32 -33.69 0.62
CA ILE A 71 9.50 -33.26 -0.13
C ILE A 71 10.66 -32.93 0.83
N LEU A 72 10.42 -32.25 1.94
CA LEU A 72 11.45 -31.96 2.95
C LEU A 72 11.98 -33.25 3.59
N GLN A 73 11.13 -34.24 3.84
CA GLN A 73 11.56 -35.57 4.29
C GLN A 73 12.43 -36.26 3.23
N SER A 74 12.08 -36.14 1.94
CA SER A 74 12.90 -36.68 0.86
C SER A 74 14.30 -36.03 0.80
N TYR A 75 14.43 -34.77 1.17
CA TYR A 75 15.73 -34.08 1.27
C TYR A 75 16.60 -34.60 2.39
N LEU A 76 16.01 -34.89 3.55
CA LEU A 76 16.73 -35.56 4.63
C LEU A 76 17.24 -36.91 4.17
N ASN A 77 16.37 -37.76 3.59
CA ASN A 77 16.75 -39.09 3.10
C ASN A 77 17.91 -39.03 2.09
N LEU A 78 17.88 -38.03 1.20
CA LEU A 78 18.95 -37.81 0.23
C LEU A 78 20.25 -37.35 0.90
N ALA A 79 20.18 -36.43 1.86
CA ALA A 79 21.33 -35.92 2.60
C ALA A 79 21.98 -36.99 3.50
N SER A 80 21.22 -37.98 3.94
CA SER A 80 21.71 -39.15 4.70
C SER A 80 22.52 -40.14 3.85
N SER A 81 22.82 -39.81 2.59
CA SER A 81 23.70 -40.60 1.71
C SER A 81 24.97 -39.82 1.35
N ILE A 82 26.13 -40.50 1.34
CA ILE A 82 27.41 -39.91 0.96
C ILE A 82 27.37 -39.38 -0.48
N GLY A 83 27.86 -38.16 -0.69
CA GLY A 83 28.04 -37.58 -2.02
C GLY A 83 26.74 -37.06 -2.67
N SER A 84 25.69 -36.86 -1.88
CA SER A 84 24.36 -36.44 -2.35
C SER A 84 24.22 -34.94 -2.63
N LYS A 85 25.21 -34.10 -2.31
CA LYS A 85 25.15 -32.63 -2.43
C LYS A 85 24.63 -32.13 -3.79
N THR A 86 25.12 -32.68 -4.90
CA THR A 86 24.68 -32.29 -6.25
C THR A 86 23.27 -32.74 -6.55
N LYS A 87 22.89 -33.95 -6.12
CA LYS A 87 21.52 -34.47 -6.26
C LYS A 87 20.54 -33.61 -5.47
N LEU A 88 20.90 -33.24 -4.23
CA LEU A 88 20.06 -32.39 -3.37
C LEU A 88 19.83 -31.02 -4.00
N LYS A 89 20.90 -30.40 -4.53
CA LYS A 89 20.78 -29.13 -5.24
C LYS A 89 19.87 -29.23 -6.47
N THR A 90 19.95 -30.35 -7.20
CA THR A 90 19.12 -30.62 -8.37
C THR A 90 17.66 -30.79 -7.99
N GLU A 91 17.36 -31.59 -6.97
CA GLU A 91 15.98 -31.80 -6.48
C GLU A 91 15.38 -30.52 -5.90
N LYS A 92 16.13 -29.72 -5.14
CA LYS A 92 15.67 -28.39 -4.67
C LYS A 92 15.31 -27.45 -5.81
N THR A 93 16.10 -27.47 -6.89
CA THR A 93 15.83 -26.65 -8.08
C THR A 93 14.55 -27.14 -8.79
N LYS A 94 14.37 -28.46 -8.88
CA LYS A 94 13.23 -29.09 -9.56
C LYS A 94 11.91 -28.83 -8.83
N THR A 95 11.88 -28.95 -7.52
CA THR A 95 10.66 -28.71 -6.73
C THR A 95 10.45 -27.23 -6.44
N GLY A 96 11.51 -26.42 -6.39
CA GLY A 96 11.46 -25.04 -5.93
C GLY A 96 11.07 -24.90 -4.45
N ILE A 97 11.35 -25.90 -3.61
CA ILE A 97 11.13 -25.86 -2.16
C ILE A 97 12.46 -25.59 -1.45
N LYS A 98 12.43 -24.63 -0.54
CA LYS A 98 13.58 -24.26 0.29
C LYS A 98 13.10 -23.94 1.70
N ASP A 99 13.62 -24.69 2.67
CA ASP A 99 13.49 -24.41 4.09
C ASP A 99 14.88 -24.09 4.64
N THR A 100 15.12 -22.81 4.95
CA THR A 100 16.43 -22.37 5.44
C THR A 100 16.78 -22.93 6.82
N TYR A 101 15.77 -23.29 7.61
CA TYR A 101 15.98 -23.95 8.90
C TYR A 101 16.50 -25.37 8.68
N GLN A 102 15.86 -26.12 7.80
CA GLN A 102 16.32 -27.46 7.42
C GLN A 102 17.69 -27.43 6.73
N ASP A 103 17.93 -26.45 5.87
CA ASP A 103 19.20 -26.28 5.14
C ASP A 103 20.43 -26.31 6.06
N PHE A 104 20.32 -25.70 7.25
CA PHE A 104 21.37 -25.72 8.26
C PHE A 104 21.76 -27.14 8.70
N PHE A 105 20.78 -28.00 8.96
CA PHE A 105 21.02 -29.39 9.37
C PHE A 105 21.50 -30.24 8.20
N LEU A 106 20.92 -30.07 7.01
CA LEU A 106 21.37 -30.78 5.81
C LEU A 106 22.83 -30.43 5.47
N GLU A 107 23.25 -29.17 5.68
CA GLU A 107 24.65 -28.77 5.48
C GLU A 107 25.59 -29.43 6.49
N LYS A 108 25.19 -29.55 7.76
CA LYS A 108 25.96 -30.31 8.77
C LYS A 108 26.17 -31.76 8.34
N LEU A 109 25.12 -32.44 7.85
CA LEU A 109 25.24 -33.81 7.34
C LEU A 109 26.23 -33.89 6.17
N LEU A 110 26.09 -33.01 5.17
CA LEU A 110 26.93 -33.00 3.98
C LEU A 110 28.40 -32.65 4.25
N THR A 111 28.67 -31.91 5.33
CA THR A 111 30.03 -31.49 5.71
C THR A 111 30.70 -32.45 6.69
N SER A 112 29.94 -33.25 7.44
CA SER A 112 30.43 -34.21 8.46
C SER A 112 31.57 -35.11 7.98
N TYR A 113 31.47 -35.63 6.76
CA TYR A 113 32.41 -36.60 6.19
C TYR A 113 33.42 -36.00 5.21
N THR A 114 33.48 -34.67 5.06
CA THR A 114 34.33 -34.01 4.05
C THR A 114 35.82 -34.13 4.36
N LYS A 115 36.19 -34.16 5.63
CA LYS A 115 37.58 -34.30 6.11
C LYS A 115 38.03 -35.76 6.23
N GLU A 116 37.08 -36.70 6.17
CA GLU A 116 37.35 -38.12 6.33
C GLU A 116 37.88 -38.77 5.05
N LYS A 117 38.84 -39.69 5.22
CA LYS A 117 39.44 -40.47 4.13
C LYS A 117 38.97 -41.93 4.19
N GLY A 118 38.48 -42.42 3.05
CA GLY A 118 37.99 -43.78 2.90
C GLY A 118 36.48 -43.92 3.16
N PRO A 119 35.79 -44.85 2.46
CA PRO A 119 34.33 -44.95 2.48
C PRO A 119 33.76 -45.26 3.86
N MET A 120 34.39 -46.17 4.62
CA MET A 120 33.93 -46.55 5.97
C MET A 120 33.97 -45.38 6.96
N LYS A 121 35.05 -44.60 6.97
CA LYS A 121 35.17 -43.44 7.88
C LYS A 121 34.17 -42.34 7.53
N LYS A 122 33.93 -42.13 6.23
CA LYS A 122 32.90 -41.20 5.76
C LYS A 122 31.50 -41.62 6.19
N GLN A 123 31.20 -42.92 6.13
CA GLN A 123 29.91 -43.43 6.59
C GLN A 123 29.76 -43.28 8.09
N ALA A 124 30.77 -43.66 8.87
CA ALA A 124 30.75 -43.51 10.33
C ALA A 124 30.54 -42.06 10.78
N ALA A 125 31.24 -41.09 10.14
CA ALA A 125 31.05 -39.67 10.45
C ALA A 125 29.65 -39.15 10.07
N LEU A 126 29.07 -39.67 8.98
CA LEU A 126 27.70 -39.33 8.60
C LEU A 126 26.67 -39.93 9.57
N ASP A 127 26.85 -41.20 9.95
CA ASP A 127 25.97 -41.90 10.89
C ASP A 127 25.98 -41.22 12.27
N GLU A 128 27.16 -40.81 12.75
CA GLU A 128 27.30 -40.01 13.97
C GLU A 128 26.60 -38.65 13.86
N ALA A 129 26.73 -37.97 12.71
CA ALA A 129 26.05 -36.69 12.49
C ALA A 129 24.52 -36.84 12.45
N ILE A 130 24.01 -37.94 11.89
CA ILE A 130 22.57 -38.28 11.87
C ILE A 130 22.06 -38.55 13.29
N GLN A 131 22.81 -39.32 14.10
CA GLN A 131 22.44 -39.61 15.50
C GLN A 131 22.39 -38.36 16.38
N ASN A 132 23.17 -37.33 16.03
CA ASN A 132 23.20 -36.05 16.75
C ASN A 132 22.17 -35.02 16.24
N LEU A 133 21.31 -35.38 15.28
CA LEU A 133 20.22 -34.49 14.86
C LEU A 133 19.15 -34.38 15.94
N PRO A 134 18.51 -33.20 16.09
CA PRO A 134 17.29 -33.08 16.88
C PRO A 134 16.12 -33.80 16.19
N ASP A 135 15.06 -34.08 16.95
CA ASP A 135 13.86 -34.75 16.45
C ASP A 135 13.16 -33.95 15.34
N ASP A 136 13.11 -32.63 15.50
CA ASP A 136 12.60 -31.71 14.48
C ASP A 136 13.75 -30.91 13.85
N ILE A 137 13.89 -31.07 12.54
CA ILE A 137 14.89 -30.40 11.72
C ILE A 137 14.24 -29.49 10.67
N THR A 138 12.92 -29.36 10.68
CA THR A 138 12.16 -28.53 9.75
C THR A 138 11.70 -27.25 10.44
N SER A 139 11.31 -26.25 9.66
CA SER A 139 10.79 -25.02 10.26
C SER A 139 9.52 -25.34 11.08
N PRO A 140 9.38 -24.79 12.30
CA PRO A 140 8.18 -25.01 13.13
C PRO A 140 6.87 -24.59 12.46
N ILE A 141 6.93 -23.79 11.38
CA ILE A 141 5.76 -23.42 10.57
C ILE A 141 5.02 -24.64 10.01
N TRP A 142 5.73 -25.76 9.81
CA TRP A 142 5.12 -26.99 9.28
C TRP A 142 4.31 -27.75 10.33
N ASP A 143 4.45 -27.43 11.62
CA ASP A 143 3.73 -28.07 12.71
C ASP A 143 2.54 -27.25 13.22
N LEU A 144 2.36 -26.03 12.73
CA LEU A 144 1.23 -25.18 13.10
C LEU A 144 -0.04 -25.64 12.37
N ASP A 145 -1.03 -26.14 13.09
CA ASP A 145 -2.29 -26.63 12.50
C ASP A 145 -3.15 -25.50 11.93
N GLU A 146 -3.05 -24.30 12.49
CA GLU A 146 -3.87 -23.15 12.13
C GLU A 146 -3.35 -22.37 10.90
N ILE A 147 -2.16 -22.69 10.40
CA ILE A 147 -1.50 -21.97 9.30
C ILE A 147 -1.03 -22.95 8.21
N ASP A 148 -1.44 -22.68 6.97
CA ASP A 148 -0.85 -23.28 5.76
C ASP A 148 -0.03 -22.21 5.01
N PRO A 149 1.32 -22.30 5.03
CA PRO A 149 2.20 -21.33 4.36
C PRO A 149 1.94 -21.14 2.87
N HIS A 150 1.38 -22.13 2.17
CA HIS A 150 1.09 -22.00 0.73
C HIS A 150 -0.16 -21.18 0.47
N GLN A 151 -1.03 -21.09 1.46
CA GLN A 151 -2.40 -20.58 1.35
C GLN A 151 -2.59 -19.29 2.15
N ASP A 152 -1.80 -19.09 3.21
CA ASP A 152 -1.89 -17.98 4.16
C ASP A 152 -0.76 -16.95 3.99
N THR A 153 -0.08 -16.97 2.84
CA THR A 153 0.91 -15.96 2.46
C THR A 153 0.39 -15.10 1.30
N PRO A 154 -0.56 -14.18 1.56
CA PRO A 154 -1.18 -13.39 0.50
C PRO A 154 -0.19 -12.43 -0.18
N VAL A 155 -0.65 -11.83 -1.28
CA VAL A 155 0.11 -10.84 -2.05
C VAL A 155 0.45 -9.64 -1.16
N GLU A 156 1.72 -9.44 -0.86
CA GLU A 156 2.13 -8.28 -0.05
C GLU A 156 2.15 -7.01 -0.93
N ILE A 157 1.10 -6.19 -0.83
CA ILE A 157 0.84 -5.09 -1.76
C ILE A 157 1.85 -3.94 -1.63
N LEU A 158 2.46 -3.71 -0.45
CA LEU A 158 3.48 -2.67 -0.30
C LEU A 158 4.71 -2.99 -1.16
N HIS A 159 5.17 -4.24 -1.09
CA HIS A 159 6.33 -4.73 -1.83
C HIS A 159 6.00 -4.98 -3.30
N VAL A 160 4.80 -5.44 -3.63
CA VAL A 160 4.43 -5.76 -5.00
C VAL A 160 4.10 -4.50 -5.80
N VAL A 161 3.33 -3.58 -5.23
CA VAL A 161 2.83 -2.40 -5.94
C VAL A 161 3.77 -1.20 -5.75
N LEU A 162 3.91 -0.66 -4.54
CA LEU A 162 4.67 0.56 -4.29
C LEU A 162 6.19 0.34 -4.47
N LEU A 163 6.78 -0.60 -3.71
CA LEU A 163 8.20 -0.92 -3.81
C LEU A 163 8.52 -1.89 -4.98
N GLY A 164 7.49 -2.25 -5.76
CA GLY A 164 7.59 -3.05 -6.98
C GLY A 164 7.29 -2.22 -8.21
N PHE A 165 6.07 -2.28 -8.72
CA PHE A 165 5.67 -1.64 -9.98
C PHE A 165 6.00 -0.15 -10.02
N VAL A 166 5.56 0.62 -9.02
CA VAL A 166 5.77 2.08 -9.00
C VAL A 166 7.26 2.41 -8.93
N LYS A 167 8.00 1.74 -8.03
CA LYS A 167 9.46 1.89 -7.94
C LYS A 167 10.16 1.58 -9.25
N TYR A 168 9.80 0.47 -9.89
CA TYR A 168 10.44 0.02 -11.12
C TYR A 168 10.13 0.97 -12.27
N PHE A 169 8.86 1.33 -12.44
CA PHE A 169 8.40 2.23 -13.49
C PHE A 169 8.97 3.63 -13.32
N TRP A 170 8.96 4.19 -12.11
CA TRP A 170 9.47 5.54 -11.87
C TRP A 170 10.97 5.63 -12.12
N ARG A 171 11.72 4.63 -11.65
CA ARG A 171 13.15 4.56 -11.89
C ARG A 171 13.47 4.46 -13.38
N ASP A 172 12.78 3.58 -14.11
CA ASP A 172 12.99 3.43 -15.56
C ASP A 172 12.58 4.70 -16.32
N LEU A 173 11.44 5.29 -15.98
CA LEU A 173 10.97 6.55 -16.55
C LEU A 173 12.04 7.64 -16.42
N VAL A 174 12.55 7.86 -15.20
CA VAL A 174 13.54 8.92 -14.96
C VAL A 174 14.90 8.60 -15.59
N GLN A 175 15.36 7.35 -15.54
CA GLN A 175 16.72 7.00 -15.97
C GLN A 175 16.83 6.73 -17.47
N ASN A 176 15.81 6.12 -18.06
CA ASN A 176 15.88 5.54 -19.41
C ASN A 176 14.88 6.19 -20.39
N GLN A 177 13.74 6.71 -19.92
CA GLN A 177 12.73 7.30 -20.81
C GLN A 177 12.89 8.83 -20.98
N LEU A 178 13.58 9.50 -20.06
CA LEU A 178 13.77 10.95 -20.08
C LEU A 178 15.22 11.37 -20.33
N ASN A 179 15.40 12.33 -21.23
CA ASN A 179 16.64 13.10 -21.35
C ASN A 179 16.72 14.19 -20.25
N ASP A 180 17.81 14.96 -20.24
CA ASP A 180 18.03 15.96 -19.19
C ASP A 180 17.03 17.13 -19.24
N GLU A 181 16.51 17.48 -20.41
CA GLU A 181 15.46 18.49 -20.55
C GLU A 181 14.12 17.99 -20.02
N GLY A 182 13.74 16.76 -20.36
CA GLY A 182 12.55 16.07 -19.84
C GLY A 182 12.58 15.95 -18.32
N LYS A 183 13.75 15.64 -17.73
CA LYS A 183 13.93 15.64 -16.26
C LYS A 183 13.71 17.01 -15.65
N LYS A 184 14.24 18.08 -16.25
CA LYS A 184 14.03 19.46 -15.76
C LYS A 184 12.55 19.86 -15.81
N LEU A 185 11.87 19.54 -16.91
CA LEU A 185 10.44 19.82 -17.06
C LEU A 185 9.61 18.99 -16.07
N LEU A 186 9.94 17.71 -15.86
CA LEU A 186 9.31 16.87 -14.84
C LEU A 186 9.45 17.46 -13.43
N ILE A 187 10.66 17.93 -13.07
CA ILE A 187 10.89 18.61 -11.78
C ILE A 187 9.99 19.84 -11.64
N GLN A 188 9.90 20.67 -12.68
CA GLN A 188 9.03 21.85 -12.67
C GLN A 188 7.57 21.48 -12.47
N ARG A 189 7.07 20.48 -13.21
CA ARG A 189 5.69 19.99 -13.10
C ARG A 189 5.38 19.43 -11.73
N LEU A 190 6.26 18.63 -11.16
CA LEU A 190 6.13 18.11 -9.79
C LEU A 190 6.07 19.25 -8.78
N ASN A 191 6.97 20.24 -8.87
CA ASN A 191 7.02 21.37 -7.95
C ASN A 191 5.78 22.28 -8.07
N SER A 192 5.19 22.39 -9.27
CA SER A 192 4.00 23.21 -9.51
C SER A 192 2.68 22.45 -9.32
N PHE A 193 2.73 21.14 -9.08
CA PHE A 193 1.53 20.32 -8.99
C PHE A 193 0.74 20.68 -7.73
N ASP A 194 -0.56 20.91 -7.90
CA ASP A 194 -1.44 21.25 -6.79
C ASP A 194 -1.82 19.97 -6.03
N VAL A 195 -1.24 19.80 -4.84
CA VAL A 195 -1.50 18.63 -3.99
C VAL A 195 -2.70 18.81 -3.06
N ARG A 196 -3.47 19.90 -3.19
CA ARG A 196 -4.71 20.07 -2.42
C ARG A 196 -5.63 18.88 -2.69
N GLY A 197 -6.33 18.39 -1.66
CA GLY A 197 -7.21 17.22 -1.76
C GLY A 197 -6.51 15.86 -1.95
N LEU A 198 -5.16 15.79 -1.97
CA LEU A 198 -4.42 14.52 -1.96
C LEU A 198 -3.94 14.10 -0.57
N GLY A 199 -4.09 14.97 0.44
CA GLY A 199 -3.62 14.70 1.80
C GLY A 199 -2.10 14.50 1.93
N ILE A 200 -1.30 15.02 0.98
CA ILE A 200 0.17 14.90 0.97
C ILE A 200 0.84 16.28 1.02
N SER A 201 2.09 16.32 1.49
CA SER A 201 2.93 17.52 1.43
C SER A 201 3.27 17.90 -0.02
N PRO A 202 3.58 19.18 -0.29
CA PRO A 202 4.07 19.60 -1.59
C PRO A 202 5.22 18.71 -2.10
N LEU A 203 5.19 18.40 -3.39
CA LEU A 203 6.13 17.45 -3.97
C LEU A 203 7.51 18.09 -4.10
N GLY A 204 8.53 17.45 -3.51
CA GLY A 204 9.92 17.81 -3.73
C GLY A 204 10.42 17.27 -5.07
N GLY A 205 10.06 17.91 -6.19
CA GLY A 205 10.35 17.40 -7.54
C GLY A 205 11.82 17.07 -7.77
N LYS A 206 12.74 17.91 -7.26
CA LYS A 206 14.18 17.63 -7.31
C LYS A 206 14.53 16.32 -6.60
N THR A 207 13.98 16.09 -5.41
CA THR A 207 14.20 14.86 -4.63
C THR A 207 13.65 13.64 -5.38
N LEU A 208 12.41 13.72 -5.87
CA LEU A 208 11.72 12.60 -6.53
C LEU A 208 12.40 12.18 -7.84
N VAL A 209 13.05 13.10 -8.54
CA VAL A 209 13.77 12.81 -9.79
C VAL A 209 15.23 12.43 -9.51
N GLN A 210 15.96 13.19 -8.69
CA GLN A 210 17.38 12.96 -8.44
C GLN A 210 17.63 11.63 -7.70
N TYR A 211 16.75 11.27 -6.76
CA TYR A 211 16.91 10.08 -5.92
C TYR A 211 15.97 8.95 -6.30
N ALA A 212 15.52 8.88 -7.56
CA ALA A 212 14.54 7.89 -8.04
C ALA A 212 14.90 6.42 -7.71
N GLY A 213 16.18 6.10 -7.49
CA GLY A 213 16.65 4.77 -7.08
C GLY A 213 16.51 4.44 -5.59
N SER A 214 16.39 5.45 -4.71
CA SER A 214 16.44 5.31 -3.25
C SER A 214 15.24 5.92 -2.53
N LEU A 215 14.14 6.16 -3.25
CA LEU A 215 12.88 6.65 -2.67
C LEU A 215 12.22 5.60 -1.76
N THR A 216 11.33 6.09 -0.89
CA THR A 216 10.60 5.28 0.08
C THR A 216 9.15 5.01 -0.37
N GLY A 217 8.43 4.13 0.34
CA GLY A 217 7.02 3.83 0.05
C GLY A 217 6.12 5.08 0.06
N ARG A 218 6.40 6.05 0.95
CA ARG A 218 5.68 7.33 1.01
C ARG A 218 5.86 8.13 -0.28
N ASP A 219 7.09 8.23 -0.77
CA ASP A 219 7.40 8.95 -2.01
C ASP A 219 6.71 8.30 -3.21
N PHE A 220 6.74 6.97 -3.29
CA PHE A 220 6.06 6.23 -4.35
C PHE A 220 4.54 6.36 -4.30
N ARG A 221 3.94 6.43 -3.09
CA ARG A 221 2.51 6.73 -2.95
C ARG A 221 2.16 8.13 -3.45
N ALA A 222 3.03 9.12 -3.25
CA ALA A 222 2.84 10.47 -3.81
C ALA A 222 2.98 10.45 -5.34
N ILE A 223 4.03 9.82 -5.87
CA ILE A 223 4.27 9.67 -7.32
C ILE A 223 3.08 8.99 -8.01
N LEU A 224 2.58 7.90 -7.45
CA LEU A 224 1.48 7.13 -8.02
C LEU A 224 0.19 7.93 -8.21
N GLN A 225 -0.07 8.90 -7.31
CA GLN A 225 -1.24 9.77 -7.39
C GLN A 225 -1.13 10.84 -8.50
N VAL A 226 0.09 11.24 -8.87
CA VAL A 226 0.31 12.39 -9.76
C VAL A 226 0.93 12.02 -11.10
N ALA A 227 1.50 10.83 -11.24
CA ALA A 227 2.34 10.42 -12.37
C ALA A 227 1.69 10.71 -13.74
N PRO A 228 0.46 10.27 -14.05
CA PRO A 228 -0.16 10.57 -15.34
C PRO A 228 -0.24 12.07 -15.66
N HIS A 229 -0.49 12.92 -14.66
CA HIS A 229 -0.64 14.36 -14.85
C HIS A 229 0.67 15.09 -15.12
N VAL A 230 1.80 14.53 -14.71
CA VAL A 230 3.11 15.18 -14.86
C VAL A 230 3.93 14.62 -16.02
N ILE A 231 3.59 13.43 -16.56
CA ILE A 231 4.38 12.74 -17.59
C ILE A 231 3.73 12.64 -18.98
N TYR A 232 2.45 13.02 -19.15
CA TYR A 232 1.62 12.68 -20.32
C TYR A 232 2.18 12.98 -21.72
N ASP A 233 3.09 13.95 -21.86
CA ASP A 233 3.76 14.34 -23.10
C ASP A 233 5.30 14.27 -22.98
N LEU A 234 5.81 13.67 -21.89
CA LEU A 234 7.24 13.50 -21.66
C LEU A 234 7.74 12.10 -22.04
N VAL A 235 6.84 11.13 -22.15
CA VAL A 235 7.17 9.72 -22.39
C VAL A 235 6.44 9.17 -23.60
N PRO A 236 6.94 8.09 -24.22
CA PRO A 236 6.23 7.38 -25.28
C PRO A 236 4.86 6.88 -24.82
N THR A 237 3.91 6.76 -25.76
CA THR A 237 2.51 6.39 -25.48
C THR A 237 2.37 5.08 -24.71
N ASN A 238 3.11 4.04 -25.08
CA ASN A 238 3.09 2.75 -24.37
C ASN A 238 3.56 2.84 -22.91
N VAL A 239 4.51 3.74 -22.60
CA VAL A 239 4.93 4.02 -21.22
C VAL A 239 3.82 4.74 -20.46
N PHE A 240 3.21 5.74 -21.10
CA PHE A 240 2.10 6.48 -20.51
C PHE A 240 0.89 5.57 -20.23
N ASP A 241 0.48 4.74 -21.18
CA ASP A 241 -0.65 3.83 -21.05
C ASP A 241 -0.44 2.81 -19.92
N ALA A 242 0.80 2.37 -19.70
CA ALA A 242 1.14 1.50 -18.56
C ALA A 242 0.98 2.21 -17.21
N TRP A 243 1.36 3.50 -17.13
CA TRP A 243 1.12 4.32 -15.93
C TRP A 243 -0.37 4.58 -15.70
N VAL A 244 -1.13 4.90 -16.75
CA VAL A 244 -2.59 5.09 -16.65
C VAL A 244 -3.27 3.81 -16.17
N SER A 245 -2.90 2.65 -16.73
CA SER A 245 -3.44 1.35 -16.31
C SER A 245 -3.08 1.03 -14.86
N LEU A 246 -1.85 1.34 -14.43
CA LEU A 246 -1.46 1.20 -13.02
C LEU A 246 -2.29 2.13 -12.11
N SER A 247 -2.52 3.37 -12.53
CA SER A 247 -3.33 4.34 -11.78
C SER A 247 -4.82 3.98 -11.71
N ARG A 248 -5.34 3.15 -12.64
CA ARG A 248 -6.69 2.57 -12.57
C ARG A 248 -6.76 1.37 -11.63
N LEU A 249 -5.75 0.50 -11.67
CA LEU A 249 -5.69 -0.70 -10.85
C LEU A 249 -5.52 -0.38 -9.36
N VAL A 250 -4.66 0.58 -9.02
CA VAL A 250 -4.27 0.89 -7.64
C VAL A 250 -5.45 1.26 -6.72
N PRO A 251 -6.40 2.13 -7.11
CA PRO A 251 -7.59 2.41 -6.30
C PRO A 251 -8.35 1.14 -5.89
N LEU A 252 -8.47 0.17 -6.79
CA LEU A 252 -9.10 -1.12 -6.47
C LEU A 252 -8.29 -1.91 -5.44
N ILE A 253 -6.96 -1.89 -5.54
CA ILE A 253 -6.07 -2.59 -4.59
C ILE A 253 -6.16 -1.98 -3.19
N TYR A 254 -6.19 -0.66 -3.09
CA TYR A 254 -6.09 0.07 -1.81
C TYR A 254 -7.43 0.47 -1.19
N GLN A 255 -8.56 0.06 -1.76
CA GLN A 255 -9.86 0.37 -1.17
C GLN A 255 -10.06 -0.38 0.16
N PRO A 256 -10.60 0.29 1.20
CA PRO A 256 -10.78 -0.32 2.52
C PRO A 256 -12.03 -1.20 2.63
N LYS A 257 -12.96 -1.10 1.68
CA LYS A 257 -14.26 -1.77 1.71
C LYS A 257 -14.62 -2.29 0.32
N ILE A 258 -15.17 -3.49 0.25
CA ILE A 258 -15.76 -4.09 -0.95
C ILE A 258 -17.25 -4.29 -0.65
N ASP A 259 -18.13 -3.63 -1.40
CA ASP A 259 -19.59 -3.74 -1.22
C ASP A 259 -20.18 -4.98 -1.92
N ASP A 260 -19.72 -5.24 -3.14
CA ASP A 260 -20.11 -6.40 -3.96
C ASP A 260 -18.84 -7.15 -4.37
N MET A 261 -18.63 -8.32 -3.79
CA MET A 261 -17.41 -9.11 -3.98
C MET A 261 -17.27 -9.61 -5.40
N ASP A 262 -18.32 -10.15 -6.01
CA ASP A 262 -18.20 -10.77 -7.34
C ASP A 262 -17.96 -9.71 -8.43
N LYS A 263 -18.71 -8.60 -8.38
CA LYS A 263 -18.49 -7.47 -9.29
C LYS A 263 -17.11 -6.86 -9.12
N TYR A 264 -16.65 -6.73 -7.87
CA TYR A 264 -15.32 -6.21 -7.59
C TYR A 264 -14.23 -7.12 -8.15
N LEU A 265 -14.33 -8.45 -7.94
CA LEU A 265 -13.35 -9.41 -8.42
C LEU A 265 -13.28 -9.46 -9.95
N GLU A 266 -14.42 -9.36 -10.63
CA GLU A 266 -14.47 -9.23 -12.10
C GLU A 266 -13.73 -7.97 -12.57
N THR A 267 -14.02 -6.83 -11.94
CA THR A 267 -13.37 -5.55 -12.26
C THR A 267 -11.87 -5.61 -11.99
N LEU A 268 -11.47 -6.17 -10.83
CA LEU A 268 -10.07 -6.31 -10.44
C LEU A 268 -9.31 -7.20 -11.43
N ALA A 269 -9.89 -8.32 -11.86
CA ALA A 269 -9.28 -9.20 -12.86
C ALA A 269 -9.05 -8.47 -14.18
N GLN A 270 -10.06 -7.73 -14.67
CA GLN A 270 -9.95 -6.94 -15.91
C GLN A 270 -8.87 -5.86 -15.83
N GLU A 271 -8.75 -5.15 -14.70
CA GLU A 271 -7.71 -4.13 -14.51
C GLU A 271 -6.31 -4.74 -14.35
N VAL A 272 -6.19 -5.93 -13.73
CA VAL A 272 -4.93 -6.68 -13.68
C VAL A 272 -4.48 -7.07 -15.09
N ASP A 273 -5.37 -7.63 -15.90
CA ASP A 273 -5.07 -8.01 -17.28
C ASP A 273 -4.68 -6.78 -18.12
N SER A 274 -5.46 -5.71 -18.02
CA SER A 274 -5.17 -4.44 -18.73
C SER A 274 -3.80 -3.89 -18.34
N PHE A 275 -3.47 -3.88 -17.05
CA PHE A 275 -2.16 -3.44 -16.57
C PHE A 275 -1.01 -4.32 -17.11
N LEU A 276 -1.17 -5.64 -17.11
CA LEU A 276 -0.14 -6.57 -17.61
C LEU A 276 0.05 -6.44 -19.13
N ILE A 277 -1.03 -6.23 -19.88
CA ILE A 277 -0.97 -5.97 -21.33
C ILE A 277 -0.22 -4.66 -21.62
N SER A 278 -0.58 -3.55 -20.96
CA SER A 278 0.13 -2.28 -21.15
C SER A 278 1.59 -2.36 -20.69
N THR A 279 1.89 -3.14 -19.65
CA THR A 279 3.26 -3.42 -19.22
C THR A 279 4.05 -4.16 -20.31
N ALA A 280 3.44 -5.15 -20.97
CA ALA A 280 4.06 -5.88 -22.09
C ALA A 280 4.33 -4.96 -23.28
N GLN A 281 3.39 -4.05 -23.58
CA GLN A 281 3.53 -3.04 -24.64
C GLN A 281 4.63 -2.02 -24.35
N TRP A 282 4.86 -1.67 -23.09
CA TRP A 282 6.06 -0.93 -22.70
C TRP A 282 7.30 -1.79 -22.96
N THR A 283 7.45 -2.90 -22.25
CA THR A 283 8.51 -3.87 -22.51
C THR A 283 8.26 -5.21 -21.82
N CYS A 284 8.42 -6.29 -22.58
CA CYS A 284 8.40 -7.66 -22.08
C CYS A 284 9.49 -7.97 -21.03
N ALA A 285 10.50 -7.11 -20.87
CA ALA A 285 11.55 -7.29 -19.87
C ALA A 285 11.02 -7.20 -18.44
N TRP A 286 9.86 -6.56 -18.21
CA TRP A 286 9.22 -6.47 -16.91
C TRP A 286 8.85 -7.83 -16.32
N PHE A 287 8.50 -8.81 -17.17
CA PHE A 287 8.17 -10.17 -16.77
C PHE A 287 9.39 -11.00 -16.33
N ASN A 288 10.59 -10.41 -16.26
CA ASN A 288 11.71 -11.00 -15.53
C ASN A 288 11.64 -10.71 -14.02
N LYS A 289 10.75 -9.81 -13.59
CA LYS A 289 10.53 -9.48 -12.17
C LYS A 289 9.35 -10.29 -11.64
N LYS A 290 9.62 -11.16 -10.66
CA LYS A 290 8.60 -12.04 -10.03
C LYS A 290 7.34 -11.33 -9.52
N LYS A 291 7.42 -10.04 -9.16
CA LYS A 291 6.29 -9.25 -8.64
C LYS A 291 5.11 -9.18 -9.61
N PHE A 292 5.37 -9.20 -10.93
CA PHE A 292 4.30 -9.20 -11.93
C PHE A 292 3.53 -10.54 -11.98
N HIS A 293 4.20 -11.67 -11.71
CA HIS A 293 3.52 -12.96 -11.57
C HIS A 293 2.72 -13.01 -10.27
N VAL A 294 3.30 -12.51 -9.18
CA VAL A 294 2.62 -12.48 -7.87
C VAL A 294 1.27 -11.74 -7.94
N LEU A 295 1.16 -10.69 -8.77
CA LEU A 295 -0.09 -9.95 -8.97
C LEU A 295 -1.27 -10.83 -9.45
N LEU A 296 -1.01 -11.88 -10.22
CA LEU A 296 -2.05 -12.78 -10.75
C LEU A 296 -2.84 -13.47 -9.65
N HIS A 297 -2.23 -13.64 -8.47
CA HIS A 297 -2.86 -14.24 -7.30
C HIS A 297 -3.72 -13.24 -6.49
N LEU A 298 -3.70 -11.96 -6.83
CA LEU A 298 -4.39 -10.94 -6.02
C LEU A 298 -5.91 -11.15 -6.00
N VAL A 299 -6.51 -11.53 -7.13
CA VAL A 299 -7.96 -11.79 -7.22
C VAL A 299 -8.37 -12.93 -6.28
N GLU A 300 -7.62 -14.03 -6.27
CA GLU A 300 -7.86 -15.16 -5.36
C GLU A 300 -7.70 -14.76 -3.89
N HIS A 301 -6.64 -14.02 -3.57
CA HIS A 301 -6.40 -13.55 -2.21
C HIS A 301 -7.46 -12.56 -1.74
N VAL A 302 -7.95 -11.66 -2.59
CA VAL A 302 -9.03 -10.75 -2.19
C VAL A 302 -10.34 -11.50 -1.98
N ARG A 303 -10.64 -12.53 -2.78
CA ARG A 303 -11.81 -13.39 -2.53
C ARG A 303 -11.74 -14.07 -1.16
N ARG A 304 -10.55 -14.53 -0.76
CA ARG A 304 -10.34 -15.27 0.49
C ARG A 304 -10.25 -14.38 1.72
N PHE A 305 -9.42 -13.34 1.64
CA PHE A 305 -9.06 -12.52 2.79
C PHE A 305 -9.87 -11.22 2.85
N GLY A 306 -10.50 -10.79 1.75
CA GLY A 306 -11.15 -9.49 1.67
C GLY A 306 -10.21 -8.40 1.12
N PRO A 307 -10.49 -7.12 1.39
CA PRO A 307 -9.76 -6.00 0.78
C PRO A 307 -8.25 -6.07 1.00
N ALA A 308 -7.44 -5.84 -0.03
CA ALA A 308 -6.00 -6.12 0.05
C ALA A 308 -5.23 -5.29 1.10
N ILE A 309 -5.79 -4.14 1.49
CA ILE A 309 -5.23 -3.31 2.56
C ILE A 309 -5.12 -4.04 3.91
N ILE A 310 -5.98 -5.04 4.19
CA ILE A 310 -6.00 -5.70 5.50
C ILE A 310 -4.84 -6.68 5.68
N PHE A 311 -4.22 -7.13 4.59
CA PHE A 311 -3.05 -8.01 4.60
C PHE A 311 -1.77 -7.32 4.10
N ALA A 312 -1.79 -5.99 4.01
CA ALA A 312 -0.59 -5.20 3.75
C ALA A 312 0.33 -5.18 4.98
N THR A 313 1.65 -5.29 4.77
CA THR A 313 2.63 -5.29 5.88
C THR A 313 3.10 -3.90 6.30
N GLU A 314 2.59 -2.83 5.68
CA GLU A 314 3.03 -1.45 5.92
C GLU A 314 2.96 -1.05 7.41
N SER A 315 1.86 -1.38 8.09
CA SER A 315 1.70 -1.10 9.51
C SER A 315 2.75 -1.84 10.36
N PHE A 316 3.04 -3.11 10.04
CA PHE A 316 4.06 -3.89 10.73
C PHE A 316 5.48 -3.36 10.45
N GLU A 317 5.78 -2.96 9.22
CA GLU A 317 7.09 -2.39 8.88
C GLU A 317 7.31 -1.02 9.50
N SER A 318 6.26 -0.19 9.57
CA SER A 318 6.33 1.09 10.28
C SER A 318 6.66 0.88 11.76
N PHE A 319 6.23 -0.25 12.34
CA PHE A 319 6.52 -0.64 13.72
C PHE A 319 8.02 -0.93 13.96
N ASN A 320 8.79 -1.27 12.92
CA ASN A 320 10.24 -1.42 13.04
C ASN A 320 10.93 -0.14 13.52
N ALA A 321 10.37 1.04 13.23
CA ALA A 321 10.88 2.30 13.79
C ALA A 321 10.73 2.33 15.32
N VAL A 322 9.59 1.85 15.85
CA VAL A 322 9.33 1.78 17.29
C VAL A 322 10.26 0.76 17.95
N ILE A 323 10.42 -0.43 17.36
CA ILE A 323 11.36 -1.46 17.83
C ILE A 323 12.78 -0.89 17.92
N ARG A 324 13.25 -0.22 16.86
CA ARG A 324 14.58 0.42 16.83
C ARG A 324 14.72 1.51 17.88
N ALA A 325 13.70 2.34 18.09
CA ALA A 325 13.72 3.37 19.12
C ALA A 325 13.89 2.75 20.53
N LYS A 326 13.13 1.69 20.85
CA LYS A 326 13.27 0.98 22.14
C LYS A 326 14.67 0.38 22.31
N SER A 327 15.27 -0.13 21.24
CA SER A 327 16.65 -0.60 21.26
C SER A 327 17.66 0.53 21.50
N ILE A 328 17.56 1.63 20.76
CA ILE A 328 18.49 2.78 20.83
C ILE A 328 18.52 3.39 22.24
N HIS A 329 17.36 3.47 22.90
CA HIS A 329 17.18 4.06 24.23
C HIS A 329 17.36 3.07 25.40
N SER A 330 17.72 1.81 25.12
CA SER A 330 18.08 0.84 26.15
C SER A 330 19.55 0.97 26.59
N ASN A 331 19.95 0.25 27.63
CA ASN A 331 21.37 0.11 28.00
C ASN A 331 22.17 -0.76 27.00
N ARG A 332 21.47 -1.39 26.03
CA ARG A 332 21.99 -2.23 24.95
C ARG A 332 22.73 -3.50 25.40
N GLN A 333 22.61 -3.89 26.66
CA GLN A 333 23.20 -5.13 27.19
C GLN A 333 22.38 -6.36 26.76
N SER A 334 21.05 -6.22 26.67
CA SER A 334 20.16 -7.26 26.15
C SER A 334 19.01 -6.64 25.36
N PRO A 335 19.27 -6.17 24.12
CA PRO A 335 18.28 -5.43 23.33
C PRO A 335 16.94 -6.16 23.20
N SER A 336 16.95 -7.47 22.98
CA SER A 336 15.71 -8.26 22.85
C SER A 336 14.87 -8.22 24.13
N ARG A 337 15.50 -8.37 25.30
CA ARG A 337 14.82 -8.30 26.60
C ARG A 337 14.27 -6.89 26.86
N ASP A 338 15.09 -5.87 26.61
CA ASP A 338 14.71 -4.48 26.87
C ASP A 338 13.54 -4.04 25.98
N ILE A 339 13.57 -4.42 24.71
CA ILE A 339 12.47 -4.21 23.76
C ILE A 339 11.20 -4.92 24.25
N ALA A 340 11.31 -6.20 24.64
CA ALA A 340 10.16 -6.98 25.11
C ALA A 340 9.52 -6.37 26.37
N MET A 341 10.33 -5.97 27.35
CA MET A 341 9.82 -5.31 28.56
C MET A 341 9.16 -3.98 28.24
N ALA A 342 9.77 -3.14 27.38
CA ALA A 342 9.20 -1.85 27.01
C ALA A 342 7.85 -1.99 26.28
N PHE A 343 7.68 -3.02 25.44
CA PHE A 343 6.39 -3.32 24.81
C PHE A 343 5.37 -3.91 25.78
N ALA A 344 5.80 -4.75 26.73
CA ALA A 344 4.93 -5.27 27.77
C ALA A 344 4.38 -4.13 28.65
N GLU A 345 5.24 -3.19 29.04
CA GLU A 345 4.86 -1.98 29.78
C GLU A 345 3.91 -1.09 28.97
N GLY A 346 4.24 -0.80 27.71
CA GLY A 346 3.40 0.00 26.83
C GLY A 346 2.01 -0.60 26.61
N ASN A 347 1.93 -1.91 26.36
CA ASN A 347 0.65 -2.62 26.22
C ASN A 347 -0.13 -2.68 27.54
N CYS A 348 0.56 -2.83 28.68
CA CYS A 348 -0.09 -2.78 29.99
C CYS A 348 -0.73 -1.40 30.24
N ILE A 349 0.02 -0.32 30.00
CA ILE A 349 -0.50 1.06 30.11
C ILE A 349 -1.69 1.25 29.16
N ARG A 350 -1.57 0.80 27.90
CA ARG A 350 -2.64 0.88 26.91
C ARG A 350 -3.91 0.13 27.36
N HIS A 351 -3.76 -1.10 27.83
CA HIS A 351 -4.86 -1.92 28.38
C HIS A 351 -5.55 -1.21 29.54
N LEU A 352 -4.78 -0.72 30.51
CA LEU A 352 -5.31 -0.01 31.68
C LEU A 352 -6.09 1.25 31.26
N LEU A 353 -5.48 2.11 30.45
CA LEU A 353 -6.07 3.37 29.97
C LEU A 353 -7.29 3.17 29.05
N SER A 354 -7.40 2.01 28.40
CA SER A 354 -8.60 1.64 27.61
C SER A 354 -9.78 1.16 28.48
N GLY A 355 -9.65 1.17 29.81
CA GLY A 355 -10.64 0.60 30.73
C GLY A 355 -10.50 -0.91 30.93
N GLY A 356 -9.38 -1.50 30.52
CA GLY A 356 -9.08 -2.91 30.70
C GLY A 356 -9.06 -3.32 32.18
N LEU A 357 -9.52 -4.55 32.43
CA LEU A 357 -9.60 -5.12 33.77
C LEU A 357 -8.30 -5.84 34.14
N PHE A 358 -7.93 -5.80 35.43
CA PHE A 358 -6.82 -6.54 35.99
C PHE A 358 -7.15 -7.07 37.39
N LEU A 359 -6.52 -8.18 37.77
CA LEU A 359 -6.67 -8.77 39.09
C LEU A 359 -5.83 -8.00 40.10
N GLN A 360 -6.45 -7.57 41.21
CA GLN A 360 -5.72 -6.90 42.28
C GLN A 360 -4.76 -7.86 43.01
N ASN A 361 -5.09 -9.15 43.06
CA ASN A 361 -4.31 -10.16 43.78
C ASN A 361 -3.74 -11.20 42.79
N ARG A 362 -2.44 -11.06 42.48
CA ARG A 362 -1.75 -11.87 41.45
C ARG A 362 -1.61 -13.36 41.80
N HIS A 363 -1.90 -13.76 43.03
CA HIS A 363 -1.73 -15.14 43.52
C HIS A 363 -3.01 -15.97 43.49
N ARG A 364 -4.15 -15.44 43.02
CA ARG A 364 -5.37 -16.25 42.83
C ARG A 364 -5.37 -16.91 41.47
N ASP A 365 -5.73 -18.18 41.47
CA ASP A 365 -5.99 -18.95 40.26
C ASP A 365 -7.16 -18.30 39.47
N ILE A 366 -6.96 -18.11 38.17
CA ILE A 366 -7.92 -17.45 37.26
C ILE A 366 -9.26 -18.19 37.29
N GLN A 367 -9.22 -19.51 37.45
CA GLN A 367 -10.39 -20.40 37.49
C GLN A 367 -11.30 -20.18 38.72
N HIS A 368 -10.82 -19.49 39.76
CA HIS A 368 -11.57 -19.20 40.99
C HIS A 368 -11.79 -17.70 41.22
N THR A 369 -11.70 -16.87 40.19
CA THR A 369 -11.96 -15.43 40.28
C THR A 369 -13.45 -15.10 40.08
N THR A 370 -13.92 -14.08 40.78
CA THR A 370 -15.26 -13.50 40.61
C THR A 370 -15.17 -12.10 40.02
N ALA A 371 -16.26 -11.55 39.50
CA ALA A 371 -16.29 -10.19 38.94
C ALA A 371 -15.78 -9.10 39.90
N ARG A 372 -15.85 -9.32 41.22
CA ARG A 372 -15.36 -8.38 42.26
C ARG A 372 -13.84 -8.37 42.42
N ASP A 373 -13.15 -9.40 41.92
CA ASP A 373 -11.68 -9.53 42.01
C ASP A 373 -10.97 -8.75 40.89
N TRP A 374 -11.71 -8.41 39.83
CA TRP A 374 -11.26 -7.61 38.71
C TRP A 374 -11.50 -6.13 38.97
N ARG A 375 -10.48 -5.30 38.70
CA ARG A 375 -10.55 -3.85 38.83
C ARG A 375 -10.12 -3.17 37.53
N SER A 376 -10.63 -1.98 37.31
CA SER A 376 -10.11 -1.04 36.32
C SER A 376 -9.39 0.10 37.03
N ILE A 377 -8.65 0.91 36.26
CA ILE A 377 -8.16 2.19 36.76
C ILE A 377 -9.32 3.13 37.12
N GLY A 378 -9.08 4.03 38.08
CA GLY A 378 -10.06 5.02 38.51
C GLY A 378 -10.20 6.21 37.55
N PRO A 379 -11.14 7.14 37.83
CA PRO A 379 -11.42 8.28 36.95
C PRO A 379 -10.27 9.29 36.82
N GLY A 380 -9.30 9.30 37.75
CA GLY A 380 -8.14 10.19 37.70
C GLY A 380 -7.24 9.95 36.48
N PRO A 381 -6.64 8.76 36.33
CA PRO A 381 -5.88 8.40 35.13
C PRO A 381 -6.66 8.54 33.82
N ASN A 382 -7.97 8.26 33.81
CA ASN A 382 -8.82 8.48 32.63
C ASN A 382 -8.92 9.96 32.22
N ARG A 383 -8.80 10.91 33.15
CA ARG A 383 -8.78 12.35 32.81
C ARG A 383 -7.53 12.75 32.02
N ILE A 384 -6.42 12.02 32.14
CA ILE A 384 -5.20 12.29 31.35
C ILE A 384 -5.49 12.07 29.87
N ILE A 385 -6.28 11.04 29.54
CA ILE A 385 -6.71 10.76 28.16
C ILE A 385 -7.61 11.88 27.62
N ALA A 386 -8.45 12.47 28.48
CA ALA A 386 -9.37 13.53 28.08
C ALA A 386 -8.73 14.92 27.94
N ILE A 387 -7.57 15.15 28.58
CA ILE A 387 -6.93 16.47 28.66
C ILE A 387 -5.68 16.54 27.76
N ASP A 388 -4.95 15.43 27.62
CA ASP A 388 -3.74 15.37 26.81
C ASP A 388 -4.02 14.71 25.47
N THR A 389 -3.62 15.36 24.37
CA THR A 389 -3.71 14.79 23.02
C THR A 389 -2.48 13.96 22.65
N ILE A 390 -1.37 14.15 23.37
CA ILE A 390 -0.06 13.58 23.04
C ILE A 390 0.03 12.14 23.56
N ILE A 391 -0.18 11.91 24.86
CA ILE A 391 -0.10 10.56 25.45
C ILE A 391 -1.06 9.56 24.79
N PRO A 392 -2.36 9.88 24.55
CA PRO A 392 -3.26 8.98 23.83
C PRO A 392 -2.83 8.72 22.38
N SER A 393 -2.29 9.73 21.69
CA SER A 393 -1.75 9.55 20.34
C SER A 393 -0.58 8.56 20.32
N TYR A 394 0.38 8.69 21.24
CA TYR A 394 1.51 7.76 21.35
C TYR A 394 1.11 6.34 21.73
N LEU A 395 0.00 6.17 22.46
CA LEU A 395 -0.51 4.87 22.88
C LEU A 395 -1.54 4.26 21.90
N GLY A 396 -1.87 4.96 20.81
CA GLY A 396 -2.92 4.54 19.88
C GLY A 396 -4.33 4.55 20.48
N LEU A 397 -4.54 5.37 21.51
CA LEU A 397 -5.78 5.52 22.27
C LEU A 397 -6.56 6.78 21.90
N MET A 398 -6.25 7.41 20.77
CA MET A 398 -6.96 8.63 20.36
C MET A 398 -8.46 8.37 20.47
N ALA A 399 -9.13 9.20 21.28
CA ALA A 399 -10.56 9.38 21.10
C ALA A 399 -10.74 9.67 19.62
N ALA A 400 -11.65 8.95 18.97
CA ALA A 400 -12.19 9.46 17.74
C ALA A 400 -12.63 10.89 18.06
N THR A 401 -11.86 11.90 17.66
CA THR A 401 -12.47 13.14 17.20
C THR A 401 -13.27 12.66 16.02
N ASP A 402 -14.48 12.19 16.32
CA ASP A 402 -15.35 11.57 15.35
C ASP A 402 -15.46 12.59 14.22
N PRO A 403 -15.01 12.29 12.99
CA PRO A 403 -15.20 13.19 11.86
C PRO A 403 -16.69 13.57 11.71
N LEU A 404 -17.57 12.71 12.24
CA LEU A 404 -19.00 12.91 12.39
C LEU A 404 -19.40 14.15 13.22
N PHE A 405 -18.57 14.65 14.15
CA PHE A 405 -18.91 15.83 14.99
C PHE A 405 -18.55 17.18 14.37
N SER A 406 -17.79 17.22 13.28
CA SER A 406 -17.37 18.47 12.63
C SER A 406 -17.72 18.59 11.15
N SER A 407 -18.13 17.49 10.50
CA SER A 407 -18.66 17.52 9.14
C SER A 407 -19.83 18.50 9.00
N GLY A 408 -19.80 19.33 7.96
CA GLY A 408 -20.81 20.35 7.67
C GLY A 408 -20.51 21.73 8.28
N ARG A 409 -19.55 21.86 9.20
CA ARG A 409 -19.20 23.17 9.77
C ARG A 409 -18.57 24.09 8.73
N CYS A 410 -18.87 25.38 8.80
CA CYS A 410 -18.37 26.38 7.87
C CYS A 410 -17.57 27.48 8.57
N ILE A 411 -16.69 28.14 7.81
CA ILE A 411 -16.00 29.35 8.25
C ILE A 411 -16.53 30.51 7.41
N VAL A 412 -17.14 31.48 8.07
CA VAL A 412 -17.71 32.67 7.44
C VAL A 412 -16.60 33.51 6.79
N ASP A 413 -16.88 34.08 5.61
CA ASP A 413 -15.96 35.00 4.96
C ASP A 413 -16.13 36.45 5.49
N LYS A 414 -15.39 37.39 4.88
CA LYS A 414 -15.40 38.80 5.28
C LYS A 414 -16.51 39.62 4.60
N THR A 415 -17.40 38.98 3.83
CA THR A 415 -18.47 39.72 3.15
C THR A 415 -19.52 40.17 4.14
N PRO A 416 -20.06 41.40 3.98
CA PRO A 416 -21.09 41.89 4.88
C PRO A 416 -22.41 41.14 4.64
N PRO A 417 -23.27 41.05 5.67
CA PRO A 417 -24.60 40.49 5.54
C PRO A 417 -25.43 41.20 4.48
N ARG A 418 -26.16 40.45 3.66
CA ARG A 418 -26.95 40.97 2.53
C ARG A 418 -28.22 40.15 2.28
N PRO A 419 -29.25 40.73 1.64
CA PRO A 419 -30.42 39.96 1.19
C PRO A 419 -30.01 38.83 0.24
N LEU A 420 -30.82 37.76 0.19
CA LEU A 420 -30.57 36.62 -0.70
C LEU A 420 -30.40 37.04 -2.17
N THR A 421 -31.16 38.02 -2.64
CA THR A 421 -31.10 38.55 -4.01
C THR A 421 -29.76 39.18 -4.38
N GLN A 422 -28.91 39.50 -3.40
CA GLN A 422 -27.55 40.02 -3.62
C GLN A 422 -26.47 38.92 -3.50
N THR A 423 -26.86 37.68 -3.20
CA THR A 423 -25.98 36.51 -3.24
C THR A 423 -25.99 35.89 -4.64
N LEU A 424 -24.97 35.10 -4.97
CA LEU A 424 -24.94 34.36 -6.23
C LEU A 424 -26.11 33.35 -6.28
N THR A 425 -26.43 32.74 -5.14
CA THR A 425 -27.53 31.78 -4.97
C THR A 425 -28.87 32.42 -5.29
N GLY A 426 -29.18 33.59 -4.73
CA GLY A 426 -30.46 34.27 -5.02
C GLY A 426 -30.54 34.83 -6.44
N THR A 427 -29.41 35.13 -7.06
CA THR A 427 -29.36 35.60 -8.45
C THR A 427 -29.65 34.45 -9.43
N LEU A 428 -29.03 33.27 -9.22
CA LEU A 428 -29.17 32.12 -10.12
C LEU A 428 -30.37 31.25 -9.80
N LEU A 429 -30.80 31.20 -8.54
CA LEU A 429 -31.92 30.40 -8.05
C LEU A 429 -32.89 31.29 -7.25
N PRO A 430 -33.62 32.22 -7.89
CA PRO A 430 -34.50 33.17 -7.20
C PRO A 430 -35.67 32.53 -6.45
N ASN A 431 -36.03 31.29 -6.82
CA ASN A 431 -37.13 30.53 -6.22
C ASN A 431 -36.67 29.58 -5.09
N VAL A 432 -35.42 29.67 -4.64
CA VAL A 432 -34.94 28.88 -3.49
C VAL A 432 -35.67 29.32 -2.22
N ALA A 433 -36.24 28.36 -1.51
CA ALA A 433 -37.09 28.58 -0.33
C ALA A 433 -36.27 28.90 0.94
N LEU A 434 -35.48 29.97 0.92
CA LEU A 434 -34.69 30.47 2.06
C LEU A 434 -35.30 31.72 2.71
N GLY A 435 -36.40 32.27 2.17
CA GLY A 435 -37.13 33.40 2.77
C GLY A 435 -36.41 34.76 2.70
N ASN A 436 -37.02 35.79 3.31
CA ASN A 436 -36.49 37.15 3.35
C ASN A 436 -35.67 37.38 4.63
N HIS A 437 -34.43 36.88 4.62
CA HIS A 437 -33.47 37.04 5.71
C HIS A 437 -32.17 37.71 5.24
N SER A 438 -31.30 38.05 6.20
CA SER A 438 -29.93 38.47 5.91
C SER A 438 -29.02 37.26 5.85
N PHE A 439 -28.25 37.17 4.77
CA PHE A 439 -27.33 36.07 4.49
C PHE A 439 -25.89 36.56 4.46
N GLN A 440 -24.98 35.68 4.83
CA GLN A 440 -23.54 35.85 4.71
C GLN A 440 -22.97 34.65 3.96
N THR A 441 -21.85 34.84 3.27
CA THR A 441 -21.17 33.74 2.57
C THR A 441 -20.06 33.15 3.42
N CYS A 442 -19.73 31.89 3.18
CA CYS A 442 -18.65 31.19 3.87
C CYS A 442 -17.45 31.00 2.95
N LYS A 443 -16.26 31.12 3.53
CA LYS A 443 -14.99 30.84 2.88
C LYS A 443 -14.85 29.34 2.59
N GLN A 444 -15.26 28.50 3.54
CA GLN A 444 -15.13 27.05 3.41
C GLN A 444 -16.18 26.31 4.24
N VAL A 445 -16.43 25.06 3.87
CA VAL A 445 -17.22 24.07 4.62
C VAL A 445 -16.41 22.79 4.79
N GLN A 446 -16.45 22.17 5.97
CA GLN A 446 -15.81 20.88 6.20
C GLN A 446 -16.71 19.76 5.67
N LEU A 447 -16.12 18.86 4.89
CA LEU A 447 -16.79 17.72 4.29
C LEU A 447 -16.71 16.49 5.19
N GLU A 448 -17.41 15.44 4.80
CA GLU A 448 -17.52 14.22 5.60
C GLU A 448 -16.20 13.45 5.71
N ASN A 449 -15.38 13.52 4.67
CA ASN A 449 -14.01 13.00 4.69
C ASN A 449 -13.06 13.84 5.57
N GLY A 450 -13.55 14.88 6.24
CA GLY A 450 -12.79 15.79 7.09
C GLY A 450 -12.06 16.91 6.35
N GLU A 451 -12.09 16.93 5.01
CA GLU A 451 -11.44 17.95 4.20
C GLU A 451 -12.24 19.25 4.14
N ASN A 452 -11.56 20.38 3.89
CA ASN A 452 -12.22 21.66 3.71
C ASN A 452 -12.50 21.91 2.23
N CYS A 453 -13.75 22.25 1.91
CA CYS A 453 -14.19 22.67 0.60
C CYS A 453 -14.36 24.20 0.54
N GLU A 454 -13.68 24.85 -0.39
CA GLU A 454 -13.82 26.26 -0.74
C GLU A 454 -14.66 26.44 -2.02
N PRO A 455 -15.36 27.58 -2.20
CA PRO A 455 -15.95 27.92 -3.49
C PRO A 455 -14.94 27.84 -4.63
N GLY A 456 -15.33 27.20 -5.73
CA GLY A 456 -14.52 26.90 -6.91
C GLY A 456 -13.97 25.47 -6.97
N GLN A 457 -14.11 24.68 -5.89
CA GLN A 457 -13.70 23.29 -5.84
C GLN A 457 -14.80 22.32 -6.31
N TYR A 458 -14.41 21.11 -6.68
CA TYR A 458 -15.30 20.05 -7.15
C TYR A 458 -15.56 19.04 -6.04
N VAL A 459 -16.81 18.55 -5.98
CA VAL A 459 -17.28 17.60 -4.97
C VAL A 459 -18.14 16.53 -5.63
N ILE A 460 -18.13 15.31 -5.07
CA ILE A 460 -19.17 14.32 -5.33
C ILE A 460 -20.29 14.54 -4.33
N VAL A 461 -21.48 14.72 -4.89
CA VAL A 461 -22.70 14.99 -4.14
C VAL A 461 -23.54 13.73 -4.15
N GLN A 462 -23.85 13.23 -2.96
CA GLN A 462 -24.65 12.04 -2.74
C GLN A 462 -25.88 12.43 -1.91
N ALA A 463 -26.89 12.97 -2.59
CA ALA A 463 -28.15 13.39 -2.00
C ALA A 463 -29.05 12.19 -1.65
N ARG A 464 -29.91 12.35 -0.66
CA ARG A 464 -30.96 11.36 -0.34
C ARG A 464 -32.30 11.75 -0.96
N GLN A 465 -33.06 10.75 -1.35
CA GLN A 465 -34.47 10.88 -1.72
C GLN A 465 -35.33 11.12 -0.46
N PRO A 466 -36.57 11.64 -0.60
CA PRO A 466 -37.49 11.81 0.53
C PRO A 466 -37.80 10.53 1.31
N ASN A 467 -37.69 9.37 0.66
CA ASN A 467 -37.84 8.04 1.28
C ASN A 467 -36.56 7.54 1.99
N GLY A 468 -35.52 8.36 2.08
CA GLY A 468 -34.24 8.04 2.70
C GLY A 468 -33.23 7.30 1.82
N ALA A 469 -33.62 6.85 0.62
CA ALA A 469 -32.74 6.12 -0.29
C ALA A 469 -31.70 7.06 -0.95
N PRO A 470 -30.45 6.60 -1.16
CA PRO A 470 -29.45 7.38 -1.90
C PRO A 470 -29.90 7.66 -3.35
N ARG A 471 -29.74 8.90 -3.83
CA ARG A 471 -29.78 9.21 -5.28
C ARG A 471 -28.47 8.77 -5.94
N ALA A 472 -28.40 8.72 -7.26
CA ALA A 472 -27.11 8.49 -7.91
C ALA A 472 -26.14 9.65 -7.58
N PRO A 473 -24.85 9.38 -7.26
CA PRO A 473 -23.87 10.43 -7.04
C PRO A 473 -23.66 11.22 -8.32
N PHE A 474 -23.39 12.52 -8.19
CA PHE A 474 -23.00 13.37 -9.31
C PHE A 474 -21.87 14.31 -8.90
N VAL A 475 -21.09 14.77 -9.88
CA VAL A 475 -20.02 15.75 -9.66
C VAL A 475 -20.57 17.16 -9.81
N ALA A 476 -20.20 18.05 -8.91
CA ALA A 476 -20.55 19.45 -8.96
C ALA A 476 -19.40 20.35 -8.53
N CYS A 477 -19.39 21.58 -9.03
CA CYS A 477 -18.55 22.65 -8.53
C CYS A 477 -19.31 23.45 -7.47
N VAL A 478 -18.73 23.61 -6.27
CA VAL A 478 -19.28 24.49 -5.23
C VAL A 478 -19.03 25.93 -5.64
N LYS A 479 -20.07 26.76 -5.70
CA LYS A 479 -19.98 28.13 -6.25
C LYS A 479 -20.21 29.19 -5.19
N GLU A 480 -21.03 28.87 -4.21
CA GLU A 480 -21.28 29.72 -3.05
C GLU A 480 -21.70 28.83 -1.88
N ILE A 481 -21.31 29.22 -0.67
CA ILE A 481 -21.72 28.59 0.59
C ILE A 481 -22.50 29.65 1.34
N VAL A 482 -23.77 29.40 1.63
CA VAL A 482 -24.69 30.41 2.15
C VAL A 482 -25.04 30.10 3.60
N LEU A 483 -24.96 31.14 4.43
CA LEU A 483 -25.32 31.13 5.84
C LEU A 483 -26.41 32.18 6.09
N GLN A 484 -27.52 31.80 6.71
CA GLN A 484 -28.60 32.68 7.12
C GLN A 484 -28.35 33.14 8.55
N LEU A 485 -28.25 34.46 8.76
CA LEU A 485 -28.01 34.99 10.09
C LEU A 485 -29.23 34.81 11.00
N GLY A 486 -28.96 34.34 12.22
CA GLY A 486 -29.99 34.13 13.24
C GLY A 486 -30.72 32.79 13.13
N SER A 487 -30.32 31.92 12.19
CA SER A 487 -30.79 30.54 12.14
C SER A 487 -30.10 29.65 13.19
N SER A 488 -30.71 28.52 13.52
CA SER A 488 -30.07 27.47 14.35
C SER A 488 -28.76 26.97 13.74
N ASN A 489 -28.70 26.88 12.41
CA ASN A 489 -27.49 26.50 11.68
C ASN A 489 -26.37 27.52 11.94
N SER A 490 -26.66 28.82 11.81
CA SER A 490 -25.66 29.88 12.05
C SER A 490 -25.14 29.94 13.49
N ALA A 491 -25.99 29.67 14.48
CA ALA A 491 -25.59 29.60 15.88
C ALA A 491 -24.60 28.44 16.14
N ASN A 492 -24.73 27.35 15.38
CA ASN A 492 -23.92 26.14 15.51
C ASN A 492 -22.77 26.06 14.50
N GLY A 493 -22.59 27.09 13.65
CA GLY A 493 -21.53 27.15 12.65
C GLY A 493 -21.78 26.29 11.40
N TYR A 494 -23.02 25.94 11.09
CA TYR A 494 -23.40 25.22 9.88
C TYR A 494 -23.99 26.18 8.84
N PRO A 495 -23.72 25.99 7.54
CA PRO A 495 -24.38 26.76 6.48
C PRO A 495 -25.81 26.28 6.27
N GLU A 496 -26.63 27.10 5.62
CA GLU A 496 -27.97 26.73 5.16
C GLU A 496 -27.88 25.79 3.97
N GLY A 497 -26.88 26.01 3.12
CA GLY A 497 -26.63 25.12 1.99
C GLY A 497 -25.56 25.62 1.03
N LEU A 498 -25.37 24.83 -0.02
CA LEU A 498 -24.39 25.04 -1.06
C LEU A 498 -25.08 25.35 -2.39
N LEU A 499 -24.62 26.37 -3.08
CA LEU A 499 -24.89 26.54 -4.50
C LEU A 499 -23.92 25.68 -5.30
N LEU A 500 -24.48 24.82 -6.14
CA LEU A 500 -23.75 23.84 -6.92
C LEU A 500 -24.00 24.06 -8.41
N GLN A 501 -22.93 24.07 -9.20
CA GLN A 501 -23.00 23.93 -10.65
C GLN A 501 -22.74 22.47 -11.02
N SER A 502 -23.67 21.83 -11.72
CA SER A 502 -23.49 20.44 -12.17
C SER A 502 -22.34 20.33 -13.18
N VAL A 503 -21.65 19.20 -13.15
CA VAL A 503 -20.47 18.94 -13.99
C VAL A 503 -20.68 17.66 -14.77
N SER A 504 -20.41 17.70 -16.07
CA SER A 504 -20.34 16.52 -16.93
C SER A 504 -18.97 15.87 -16.83
N THR A 505 -18.96 14.55 -16.71
CA THR A 505 -17.76 13.69 -16.70
C THR A 505 -17.66 12.81 -17.95
N ASN A 506 -18.53 13.02 -18.94
CA ASN A 506 -18.67 12.14 -20.11
C ASN A 506 -17.56 12.35 -21.15
N GLN A 507 -16.85 13.47 -21.09
CA GLN A 507 -15.74 13.75 -22.00
C GLN A 507 -14.44 13.21 -21.43
N VAL A 508 -13.58 12.68 -22.28
CA VAL A 508 -12.25 12.23 -21.90
C VAL A 508 -11.24 13.26 -22.41
N ASN A 509 -10.32 13.68 -21.54
CA ASN A 509 -9.21 14.54 -21.92
C ASN A 509 -8.28 13.80 -22.89
N SER A 510 -8.07 14.33 -24.09
CA SER A 510 -7.30 13.66 -25.14
C SER A 510 -5.82 13.42 -24.80
N LYS A 511 -5.25 14.21 -23.88
CA LYS A 511 -3.87 14.06 -23.43
C LYS A 511 -3.74 13.12 -22.24
N LEU A 512 -4.63 13.26 -21.26
CA LEU A 512 -4.55 12.49 -20.02
C LEU A 512 -5.26 11.13 -20.09
N GLN A 513 -6.12 10.92 -21.10
CA GLN A 513 -7.03 9.76 -21.20
C GLN A 513 -7.90 9.57 -19.94
N MET A 514 -8.20 10.67 -19.23
CA MET A 514 -9.00 10.69 -18.00
C MET A 514 -10.29 11.51 -18.19
N PRO A 515 -11.35 11.26 -17.40
CA PRO A 515 -12.57 12.07 -17.42
C PRO A 515 -12.25 13.57 -17.23
N SER A 516 -12.79 14.41 -18.11
CA SER A 516 -12.71 15.86 -18.00
C SER A 516 -13.92 16.39 -17.24
N LEU A 517 -13.69 17.23 -16.24
CA LEU A 517 -14.74 17.94 -15.52
C LEU A 517 -15.16 19.17 -16.34
N MET A 518 -16.31 19.08 -17.00
CA MET A 518 -16.89 20.17 -17.79
C MET A 518 -18.11 20.73 -17.07
N PRO A 519 -18.03 21.93 -16.46
CA PRO A 519 -19.19 22.57 -15.84
C PRO A 519 -20.30 22.76 -16.88
N LEU A 520 -21.50 22.31 -16.55
CA LEU A 520 -22.68 22.47 -17.39
C LEU A 520 -23.17 23.92 -17.29
N GLU A 521 -23.38 24.54 -18.44
CA GLU A 521 -23.99 25.87 -18.51
C GLU A 521 -25.43 25.80 -17.98
N ASP A 522 -25.82 26.83 -17.22
CA ASP A 522 -27.17 27.04 -16.67
C ASP A 522 -27.77 25.89 -15.84
N THR A 523 -26.95 24.92 -15.43
CA THR A 523 -27.40 23.79 -14.61
C THR A 523 -26.98 23.99 -13.16
N TRP A 524 -27.88 24.59 -12.39
CA TRP A 524 -27.66 24.98 -11.00
C TRP A 524 -28.54 24.17 -10.07
N SER A 525 -28.01 23.83 -8.90
CA SER A 525 -28.78 23.22 -7.82
C SER A 525 -28.40 23.81 -6.47
N PHE A 526 -29.36 23.86 -5.57
CA PHE A 526 -29.11 24.24 -4.19
C PHE A 526 -29.20 22.99 -3.31
N LEU A 527 -28.13 22.73 -2.55
CA LEU A 527 -28.05 21.61 -1.63
C LEU A 527 -28.21 22.11 -0.19
N PRO A 528 -29.38 21.91 0.45
CA PRO A 528 -29.53 22.26 1.86
C PRO A 528 -28.69 21.35 2.75
N LEU A 529 -28.00 21.94 3.72
CA LEU A 529 -27.20 21.21 4.72
C LEU A 529 -27.93 21.27 6.07
N SER A 530 -28.85 20.34 6.30
CA SER A 530 -29.48 20.15 7.61
C SER A 530 -28.73 19.12 8.45
N GLU A 531 -28.82 19.21 9.78
CA GLU A 531 -28.22 18.27 10.76
C GLU A 531 -28.48 16.78 10.49
N ASN A 532 -29.44 16.43 9.62
CA ASN A 532 -29.72 15.05 9.22
C ASN A 532 -29.58 14.82 7.70
N GLY A 533 -28.39 14.39 7.26
CA GLY A 533 -28.28 13.31 6.25
C GLY A 533 -28.01 13.67 4.79
N VAL A 534 -27.01 14.51 4.50
CA VAL A 534 -26.47 14.65 3.13
C VAL A 534 -24.97 14.36 3.11
N TRP A 535 -24.55 13.42 2.26
CA TRP A 535 -23.18 12.95 2.15
C TRP A 535 -22.45 13.79 1.09
N LEU A 536 -21.38 14.48 1.50
CA LEU A 536 -20.49 15.20 0.60
C LEU A 536 -19.09 14.62 0.73
N GLN A 537 -18.59 14.03 -0.35
CA GLN A 537 -17.20 13.56 -0.46
C GLN A 537 -16.46 14.43 -1.47
N VAL A 538 -15.26 14.91 -1.12
CA VAL A 538 -14.38 15.55 -2.12
C VAL A 538 -13.98 14.51 -3.14
N VAL A 539 -14.07 14.88 -4.41
CA VAL A 539 -13.27 14.22 -5.45
C VAL A 539 -12.68 15.33 -6.32
N LEU A 540 -11.35 15.43 -6.21
CA LEU A 540 -10.40 16.08 -7.10
C LEU A 540 -10.25 17.61 -6.92
N SER A 541 -9.04 17.99 -6.48
CA SER A 541 -8.48 19.31 -6.77
C SER A 541 -7.81 19.28 -8.15
N LYS A 542 -7.83 20.46 -8.79
CA LYS A 542 -7.61 20.76 -10.22
C LYS A 542 -6.55 19.95 -10.98
#